data_AF-A0A452QK50-F1
#
_entry.id   AF-A0A452QK50-F1
#
_cell.length_a   1.000
_cell.length_b   1.000
_cell.length_c   1.000
_cell.angle_alpha   90.00
_cell.angle_beta   90.00
_cell.angle_gamma   90.00
#
_symmetry.space_group_name_H-M   'P 1'
#
loop_
_entity.id
_entity.type
_entity.pdbx_description
1 polymer ?
#
loop_
_entity_poly.entity_id
_entity_poly.type
_entity_poly.pdbx_seq_one_letter_code
_entity_poly.pdbx_strand_id
1 'polypeptide(L)'
;MGLTSQLIPALVCLLALTSTFVHGHNFNITIKEIIKTLNILTARNDTCMELTVTNIFTAPKNTTDTETFCRATTVLRQLSTHSCSNKLLGGLHRNLKTMANMTCSVNEVKKSTLRDFLERLKAIVQRKYYRH
;
A
#
# COMPACT_ATOMS: atom_id res chain seq x y z
N MET A 1 -35.40 -22.98 27.54
CA MET A 1 -34.87 -21.67 27.08
C MET A 1 -33.35 -21.79 27.03
N GLY A 2 -32.74 -21.84 25.84
CA GLY A 2 -31.29 -22.08 25.73
C GLY A 2 -30.74 -22.01 24.29
N LEU A 3 -31.62 -22.23 23.31
CA LEU A 3 -31.27 -22.20 21.88
C LEU A 3 -30.82 -20.81 21.39
N THR A 4 -31.47 -19.74 21.86
CA THR A 4 -31.12 -18.35 21.49
C THR A 4 -29.75 -17.92 22.03
N SER A 5 -29.32 -18.46 23.18
CA SER A 5 -28.03 -18.12 23.79
C SER A 5 -26.83 -18.73 23.05
N GLN A 6 -27.02 -19.83 22.29
CA GLN A 6 -25.95 -20.46 21.51
C GLN A 6 -25.91 -19.98 20.05
N LEU A 7 -27.06 -19.56 19.51
CA LEU A 7 -27.17 -19.00 18.17
C LEU A 7 -26.43 -17.66 18.03
N ILE A 8 -26.48 -16.79 19.04
CA ILE A 8 -25.82 -15.48 18.98
C ILE A 8 -24.29 -15.62 18.90
N PRO A 9 -23.61 -16.40 19.77
CA PRO A 9 -22.16 -16.64 19.64
C PRO A 9 -21.77 -17.30 18.32
N ALA A 10 -22.57 -18.25 17.82
CA ALA A 10 -22.29 -18.91 16.55
C ALA A 10 -22.39 -17.94 15.36
N LEU A 11 -23.40 -17.08 15.33
CA LEU A 11 -23.57 -16.05 14.30
C LEU A 11 -22.45 -14.99 14.34
N VAL A 12 -22.07 -14.53 15.53
CA VAL A 12 -20.94 -13.59 15.70
C VAL A 12 -19.63 -14.23 15.23
N CYS A 13 -19.40 -15.51 15.55
CA CYS A 13 -18.23 -16.25 15.09
C CYS A 13 -18.20 -16.39 13.55
N LEU A 14 -19.32 -16.75 12.94
CA LEU A 14 -19.45 -16.83 11.47
C LEU A 14 -19.22 -15.48 10.79
N LEU A 15 -19.74 -14.38 11.36
CA LEU A 15 -19.51 -13.02 10.86
C LEU A 15 -18.04 -12.61 10.98
N ALA A 16 -17.39 -12.91 12.10
CA ALA A 16 -15.96 -12.63 12.29
C ALA A 16 -15.08 -13.45 11.33
N LEU A 17 -15.36 -14.74 11.15
CA LEU A 17 -14.64 -15.63 10.24
C LEU A 17 -14.79 -15.21 8.78
N THR A 18 -16.01 -14.90 8.34
CA THR A 18 -16.25 -14.43 6.97
C THR A 18 -15.60 -13.06 6.71
N SER A 19 -15.64 -12.15 7.69
CA SER A 19 -14.99 -10.85 7.61
C SER A 19 -13.47 -10.97 7.46
N THR A 20 -12.82 -11.79 8.30
CA THR A 20 -11.36 -12.02 8.23
C THR A 20 -10.95 -12.70 6.92
N PHE A 21 -11.72 -13.67 6.42
CA PHE A 21 -11.46 -14.33 5.14
C PHE A 21 -11.59 -13.37 3.95
N VAL A 22 -12.69 -12.61 3.87
CA VAL A 22 -12.91 -11.61 2.82
C VAL A 22 -11.82 -10.55 2.86
N HIS A 23 -11.43 -10.08 4.05
CA HIS A 23 -10.35 -9.13 4.22
C HIS A 23 -9.01 -9.68 3.71
N GLY A 24 -8.64 -10.92 4.09
CA GLY A 24 -7.41 -11.57 3.64
C GLY A 24 -7.38 -11.81 2.13
N HIS A 25 -8.49 -12.23 1.54
CA HIS A 25 -8.60 -12.42 0.09
C HIS A 25 -8.42 -11.09 -0.67
N ASN A 26 -9.11 -10.04 -0.23
CA ASN A 26 -9.00 -8.70 -0.83
C ASN A 26 -7.58 -8.12 -0.67
N PHE A 27 -6.92 -8.38 0.46
CA PHE A 27 -5.53 -8.00 0.70
C PHE A 27 -4.59 -8.68 -0.32
N ASN A 28 -4.75 -9.99 -0.56
CA ASN A 28 -3.94 -10.74 -1.53
C ASN A 28 -4.11 -10.19 -2.96
N ILE A 29 -5.35 -9.95 -3.39
CA ILE A 29 -5.63 -9.34 -4.71
C ILE A 29 -4.96 -7.98 -4.82
N THR A 30 -5.13 -7.13 -3.80
CA THR A 30 -4.60 -5.76 -3.82
C THR A 30 -3.08 -5.75 -3.88
N ILE A 31 -2.40 -6.62 -3.14
CA ILE A 31 -0.94 -6.76 -3.21
C ILE A 31 -0.47 -7.17 -4.61
N LYS A 32 -1.14 -8.15 -5.24
CA LYS A 32 -0.80 -8.57 -6.60
C LYS A 32 -0.91 -7.42 -7.60
N GLU A 33 -1.99 -6.64 -7.51
CA GLU A 33 -2.18 -5.45 -8.36
C GLU A 33 -1.14 -4.35 -8.09
N ILE A 34 -0.73 -4.15 -6.83
CA ILE A 34 0.37 -3.24 -6.48
C ILE A 34 1.67 -3.71 -7.13
N ILE A 35 2.04 -4.98 -6.98
CA ILE A 35 3.27 -5.54 -7.56
C ILE A 35 3.26 -5.42 -9.08
N LYS A 36 2.14 -5.76 -9.73
CA LYS A 36 1.97 -5.61 -11.18
C LYS A 36 2.15 -4.16 -11.63
N THR A 37 1.50 -3.22 -10.95
CA THR A 37 1.62 -1.79 -11.26
C THR A 37 3.05 -1.29 -11.06
N LEU A 38 3.70 -1.68 -9.96
CA LEU A 38 5.09 -1.33 -9.67
C LEU A 38 6.04 -1.90 -10.72
N ASN A 39 5.85 -3.15 -11.17
CA ASN A 39 6.66 -3.73 -12.24
C ASN A 39 6.60 -2.88 -13.51
N ILE A 40 5.39 -2.48 -13.94
CA ILE A 40 5.20 -1.64 -15.12
C ILE A 40 5.86 -0.27 -14.92
N LEU A 41 5.66 0.36 -13.76
CA LEU A 41 6.22 1.68 -13.48
C LEU A 41 7.77 1.66 -13.43
N THR A 42 8.37 0.68 -12.75
CA THR A 42 9.84 0.57 -12.63
C THR A 42 10.54 0.25 -13.95
N ALA A 43 9.82 -0.38 -14.89
CA ALA A 43 10.34 -0.66 -16.23
C ALA A 43 10.36 0.59 -17.14
N ARG A 44 9.71 1.69 -16.75
CA ARG A 44 9.74 2.93 -17.54
C ARG A 44 11.13 3.56 -17.51
N ASN A 45 11.47 4.24 -18.60
CA ASN A 45 12.68 5.04 -18.70
C ASN A 45 12.36 6.40 -19.33
N ASP A 46 11.48 7.14 -18.66
CA ASP A 46 11.09 8.50 -19.03
C ASP A 46 11.67 9.52 -18.03
N THR A 47 11.66 10.80 -18.39
CA THR A 47 12.19 11.89 -17.57
C THR A 47 11.48 12.03 -16.22
N CYS A 48 10.26 11.51 -16.10
CA CYS A 48 9.51 11.52 -14.85
C CYS A 48 10.12 10.59 -13.80
N MET A 49 10.92 9.60 -14.18
CA MET A 49 11.63 8.73 -13.26
C MET A 49 12.73 9.45 -12.46
N GLU A 50 13.27 10.54 -13.01
CA GLU A 50 14.27 11.40 -12.35
C GLU A 50 13.66 12.45 -11.42
N LEU A 51 12.32 12.53 -11.36
CA LEU A 51 11.63 13.47 -10.49
C LEU A 51 12.00 13.23 -9.03
N THR A 52 12.39 14.30 -8.34
CA THR A 52 12.78 14.23 -6.94
C THR A 52 11.54 14.11 -6.05
N VAL A 53 11.49 13.07 -5.23
CA VAL A 53 10.41 12.79 -4.27
C VAL A 53 10.95 12.63 -2.86
N THR A 54 10.08 12.76 -1.87
CA THR A 54 10.46 12.56 -0.46
C THR A 54 10.76 11.08 -0.18
N ASN A 55 11.89 10.82 0.46
CA ASN A 55 12.34 9.47 0.77
C ASN A 55 11.88 9.02 2.17
N ILE A 56 10.76 8.33 2.21
CA ILE A 56 10.12 7.82 3.44
C ILE A 56 10.80 6.56 4.01
N PHE A 57 11.66 5.90 3.24
CA PHE A 57 12.28 4.61 3.60
C PHE A 57 13.52 4.76 4.49
N THR A 58 13.76 5.97 4.99
CA THR A 58 14.88 6.31 5.88
C THR A 58 14.48 6.27 7.35
N ALA A 59 13.18 6.13 7.62
CA ALA A 59 12.63 5.97 8.96
C ALA A 59 13.10 4.66 9.64
N PRO A 60 13.02 4.55 10.98
CA PRO A 60 13.50 3.40 11.72
C PRO A 60 12.89 2.08 11.23
N LYS A 61 13.66 0.98 11.28
CA LYS A 61 13.28 -0.37 10.82
C LYS A 61 11.95 -0.91 11.37
N ASN A 62 11.35 -0.26 12.37
CA ASN A 62 10.15 -0.69 13.09
C ASN A 62 8.84 -0.07 12.55
N THR A 63 8.89 0.74 11.48
CA THR A 63 7.66 1.26 10.87
C THR A 63 6.78 0.13 10.36
N THR A 64 5.49 0.19 10.67
CA THR A 64 4.54 -0.83 10.25
C THR A 64 4.31 -0.80 8.74
N ASP A 65 3.76 -1.89 8.25
CA ASP A 65 3.42 -2.08 6.84
C ASP A 65 2.40 -1.06 6.35
N THR A 66 1.34 -0.88 7.14
CA THR A 66 0.28 0.09 6.91
C THR A 66 0.82 1.50 6.95
N GLU A 67 1.74 1.82 7.86
CA GLU A 67 2.41 3.13 7.94
C GLU A 67 3.27 3.40 6.71
N THR A 68 4.03 2.40 6.25
CA THR A 68 4.84 2.50 5.02
C THR A 68 3.95 2.80 3.81
N PHE A 69 2.85 2.05 3.65
CA PHE A 69 1.90 2.28 2.55
C PHE A 69 1.22 3.64 2.66
N CYS A 70 0.83 4.03 3.86
CA CYS A 70 0.20 5.31 4.12
C CYS A 70 1.11 6.48 3.74
N ARG A 71 2.38 6.45 4.18
CA ARG A 71 3.36 7.49 3.85
C ARG A 71 3.69 7.50 2.36
N ALA A 72 3.71 6.33 1.72
CA ALA A 72 3.87 6.25 0.27
C ALA A 72 2.68 6.92 -0.47
N THR A 73 1.45 6.78 0.04
CA THR A 73 0.29 7.48 -0.54
C THR A 73 0.44 9.00 -0.45
N THR A 74 0.97 9.52 0.66
CA THR A 74 1.22 10.96 0.81
C THR A 74 2.22 11.46 -0.23
N VAL A 75 3.30 10.71 -0.50
CA VAL A 75 4.26 11.06 -1.57
C VAL A 75 3.61 10.99 -2.96
N LEU A 76 2.88 9.92 -3.27
CA LEU A 76 2.22 9.78 -4.58
C LEU A 76 1.12 10.84 -4.79
N ARG A 77 0.44 11.27 -3.73
CA ARG A 77 -0.56 12.35 -3.80
C ARG A 77 0.06 13.68 -4.24
N GLN A 78 1.29 13.98 -3.80
CA GLN A 78 2.01 15.18 -4.22
C GLN A 78 2.31 15.19 -5.73
N LEU A 79 2.42 14.00 -6.34
CA LEU A 79 2.63 13.86 -7.79
C LEU A 79 1.36 14.05 -8.61
N SER A 80 0.17 14.05 -7.98
CA SER A 80 -1.11 14.09 -8.72
C SER A 80 -1.30 15.38 -9.52
N THR A 81 -0.71 16.48 -9.07
CA THR A 81 -0.74 17.80 -9.73
C THR A 81 0.49 18.06 -10.61
N HIS A 82 1.44 17.13 -10.67
CA HIS A 82 2.63 17.25 -11.51
C HIS A 82 2.34 16.80 -12.95
N SER A 83 3.10 17.30 -13.91
CA SER A 83 3.05 16.86 -15.32
C SER A 83 3.34 15.36 -15.52
N CYS A 84 3.95 14.73 -14.51
CA CYS A 84 4.31 13.31 -14.48
C CYS A 84 3.18 12.41 -13.95
N SER A 85 2.08 13.01 -13.51
CA SER A 85 0.88 12.31 -13.09
C SER A 85 0.37 11.43 -14.23
N ASN A 86 0.08 10.17 -13.93
CA ASN A 86 -0.46 9.23 -14.90
C ASN A 86 -1.36 8.21 -14.21
N LYS A 87 -2.15 7.49 -15.02
CA LYS A 87 -3.15 6.52 -14.52
C LYS A 87 -2.53 5.42 -13.65
N LEU A 88 -1.30 4.97 -13.94
CA LEU A 88 -0.64 3.92 -13.14
C LEU A 88 -0.25 4.43 -11.75
N LEU A 89 0.32 5.64 -11.66
CA LEU A 89 0.62 6.25 -10.35
C LEU A 89 -0.67 6.52 -9.55
N GLY A 90 -1.74 6.96 -10.22
CA GLY A 90 -3.05 7.12 -9.60
C GLY A 90 -3.65 5.80 -9.10
N GLY A 91 -3.53 4.73 -9.87
CA GLY A 91 -3.94 3.38 -9.47
C GLY A 91 -3.13 2.85 -8.29
N LEU A 92 -1.80 3.01 -8.33
CA LEU A 92 -0.91 2.66 -7.23
C LEU A 92 -1.28 3.41 -5.94
N HIS A 93 -1.52 4.71 -6.03
CA HIS A 93 -1.97 5.52 -4.89
C HIS A 93 -3.27 4.97 -4.28
N ARG A 94 -4.27 4.65 -5.10
CA ARG A 94 -5.57 4.11 -4.62
C ARG A 94 -5.37 2.77 -3.91
N ASN A 95 -4.62 1.84 -4.50
CA ASN A 95 -4.39 0.52 -3.91
C ASN A 95 -3.65 0.63 -2.58
N LEU A 96 -2.58 1.43 -2.51
CA LEU A 96 -1.86 1.66 -1.26
C LEU A 96 -2.72 2.35 -0.20
N LYS A 97 -3.61 3.26 -0.59
CA LYS A 97 -4.51 3.95 0.33
C LYS A 97 -5.51 2.98 0.97
N THR A 98 -6.08 2.09 0.18
CA THR A 98 -6.96 1.01 0.67
C THR A 98 -6.23 0.11 1.67
N MET A 99 -4.97 -0.25 1.37
CA MET A 99 -4.16 -1.11 2.25
C MET A 99 -3.73 -0.42 3.54
N ALA A 100 -3.44 0.88 3.48
CA ALA A 100 -3.06 1.67 4.64
C ALA A 100 -4.22 1.88 5.62
N ASN A 101 -5.42 2.13 5.09
CA ASN A 101 -6.64 2.44 5.85
C ASN A 101 -6.48 3.55 6.92
N MET A 102 -5.54 4.48 6.71
CA MET A 102 -5.30 5.63 7.60
C MET A 102 -4.66 6.80 6.82
N THR A 103 -4.46 7.94 7.49
CA THR A 103 -3.76 9.12 6.95
C THR A 103 -2.44 9.35 7.69
N CYS A 104 -1.42 9.80 6.97
CA CYS A 104 -0.09 10.00 7.55
C CYS A 104 0.52 11.30 7.07
N SER A 105 1.19 11.98 7.98
CA SER A 105 2.12 13.06 7.67
C SER A 105 3.46 12.49 7.21
N VAL A 106 4.16 13.27 6.39
CA VAL A 106 5.49 12.96 5.88
C VAL A 106 6.32 14.22 6.12
N ASN A 107 7.27 14.13 7.06
CA ASN A 107 8.09 15.26 7.50
C ASN A 107 9.56 15.07 7.08
N GLU A 108 9.86 14.03 6.31
CA GLU A 108 11.23 13.71 5.92
C GLU A 108 11.81 14.75 4.96
N VAL A 109 13.03 15.18 5.28
CA VAL A 109 13.78 16.13 4.46
C VAL A 109 14.50 15.41 3.32
N LYS A 110 14.97 14.17 3.57
CA LYS A 110 15.74 13.41 2.59
C LYS A 110 14.91 13.11 1.34
N LYS A 111 15.55 13.25 0.19
CA LYS A 111 14.95 13.01 -1.12
C LYS A 111 15.51 11.75 -1.79
N SER A 112 14.82 11.28 -2.81
CA SER A 112 15.25 10.25 -3.76
C SER A 112 14.66 10.55 -5.13
N THR A 113 15.06 9.82 -6.16
CA THR A 113 14.34 9.82 -7.44
C THR A 113 13.02 9.05 -7.29
N LEU A 114 12.07 9.30 -8.21
CA LEU A 114 10.84 8.52 -8.31
C LEU A 114 11.15 7.06 -8.62
N ARG A 115 12.15 6.80 -9.47
CA ARG A 115 12.66 5.45 -9.76
C ARG A 115 13.05 4.71 -8.49
N ASP A 116 13.99 5.27 -7.72
CA ASP A 116 14.50 4.66 -6.50
C ASP A 116 13.38 4.43 -5.48
N PHE A 117 12.45 5.38 -5.38
CA PHE A 117 11.30 5.27 -4.51
C PHE A 117 10.43 4.07 -4.88
N LEU A 118 10.08 3.93 -6.16
CA LEU A 118 9.20 2.86 -6.64
C LEU A 118 9.89 1.49 -6.57
N GLU A 119 11.19 1.40 -6.86
CA GLU A 119 11.95 0.16 -6.73
C GLU A 119 12.06 -0.31 -5.28
N ARG A 120 12.32 0.62 -4.34
CA ARG A 120 12.32 0.30 -2.91
C ARG A 120 10.94 -0.15 -2.44
N LEU A 121 9.88 0.55 -2.86
CA LEU A 121 8.51 0.17 -2.54
C LEU A 121 8.18 -1.23 -3.07
N LYS A 122 8.58 -1.54 -4.30
CA LYS A 122 8.44 -2.88 -4.90
C LYS A 122 9.13 -3.95 -4.06
N ALA A 123 10.39 -3.73 -3.67
CA ALA A 123 11.13 -4.67 -2.84
C ALA A 123 10.49 -4.89 -1.46
N ILE A 124 9.83 -3.88 -0.89
CA ILE A 124 9.10 -3.98 0.37
C ILE A 124 7.82 -4.80 0.18
N VAL A 125 7.02 -4.50 -0.85
CA VAL A 125 5.76 -5.20 -1.12
C VAL A 125 6.01 -6.67 -1.49
N GLN A 126 7.02 -6.95 -2.31
CA GLN A 126 7.37 -8.32 -2.69
C GLN A 126 7.84 -9.15 -1.48
N ARG A 127 8.70 -8.59 -0.62
CA ARG A 127 9.13 -9.29 0.60
C ARG A 127 7.95 -9.68 1.50
N LYS A 128 6.89 -8.89 1.53
CA LYS A 128 5.66 -9.22 2.26
C LYS A 128 4.86 -10.31 1.57
N TYR A 129 4.70 -10.20 0.25
CA TYR A 129 3.97 -11.19 -0.54
C TYR A 129 4.58 -12.59 -0.43
N TYR A 130 5.90 -12.72 -0.31
CA TYR A 130 6.56 -14.03 -0.16
C TYR A 130 6.69 -14.53 1.28
N ARG A 131 6.36 -13.71 2.29
CA ARG A 131 6.33 -14.13 3.70
C ARG A 131 4.97 -14.72 4.12
N HIS A 132 3.97 -14.56 3.27
CA HIS A 132 2.61 -15.09 3.42
C HIS A 132 2.29 -15.98 2.22
#